data_AF-A0AAF0UNV2-F1
#
_entry.id   AF-A0AAF0UNV2-F1
#
_cell.length_a   1.000
_cell.length_b   1.000
_cell.length_c   1.000
_cell.angle_alpha   90.00
_cell.angle_beta   90.00
_cell.angle_gamma   90.00
#
_symmetry.space_group_name_H-M   'P 1'
#
loop_
_entity.id
_entity.type
_entity.pdbx_description
1 polymer ?
#
loop_
_entity_poly.entity_id
_entity_poly.type
_entity_poly.pdbx_seq_one_letter_code
_entity_poly.pdbx_strand_id
1 'polypeptide(L)'
;MCIFNEKLGEEMLESLQDYEFAFADEEGEHRRFFYHTAKTKELDNLLGDIYHKILDMERAITRDLVSHILQFSVHVHKAVSFAAELDCILALALVARQNNYVRPNLTAEDLLDIRSGRHVLQEMTVDTFIPNDTNITLEGRINIITGPNYSGKSIYIKQVELSLSLFLSLHTMLIWCSGMFVHLKLTKNLLIS
;
A
#
# COMPACT_ATOMS: atom_id res chain seq x y z
N MET A 1 -10.65 40.35 25.61
CA MET A 1 -10.08 40.42 26.98
C MET A 1 -9.19 41.65 27.08
N CYS A 2 -9.20 42.35 28.21
CA CYS A 2 -8.26 43.45 28.47
C CYS A 2 -7.10 42.94 29.33
N ILE A 3 -5.87 43.34 29.02
CA ILE A 3 -4.65 42.85 29.67
C ILE A 3 -3.96 44.01 30.38
N PHE A 4 -3.62 43.83 31.64
CA PHE A 4 -2.87 44.79 32.44
C PHE A 4 -1.64 44.13 33.07
N ASN A 5 -0.56 44.88 33.22
CA ASN A 5 0.69 44.40 33.85
C ASN A 5 0.67 44.53 35.39
N GLU A 6 -0.37 45.16 35.93
CA GLU A 6 -0.58 45.35 37.37
C GLU A 6 -2.04 45.06 37.71
N LYS A 7 -2.29 44.60 38.93
CA LYS A 7 -3.64 44.35 39.41
C LYS A 7 -4.32 45.69 39.65
N LEU A 8 -5.45 45.93 39.00
CA LEU A 8 -6.29 47.10 39.26
C LEU A 8 -6.71 47.08 40.75
N GLY A 9 -6.50 48.19 41.45
CA GLY A 9 -6.92 48.36 42.85
C GLY A 9 -8.43 48.50 42.98
N GLU A 10 -8.98 48.23 44.17
CA GLU A 10 -10.44 48.23 44.42
C GLU A 10 -11.09 49.57 44.08
N GLU A 11 -10.48 50.70 44.42
CA GLU A 11 -10.96 52.06 44.08
C GLU A 11 -11.02 52.31 42.56
N MET A 12 -10.07 51.76 41.81
CA MET A 12 -10.03 51.87 40.34
C MET A 12 -11.08 50.98 39.69
N LEU A 13 -11.34 49.79 40.23
CA LEU A 13 -12.45 48.91 39.81
C LEU A 13 -13.83 49.54 40.09
N GLU A 14 -14.00 50.23 41.23
CA GLU A 14 -15.23 50.95 41.53
C GLU A 14 -15.51 52.10 40.54
N SER A 15 -14.45 52.76 40.05
CA SER A 15 -14.55 53.79 39.02
C SER A 15 -14.81 53.23 37.61
N LEU A 16 -14.33 52.02 37.34
CA LEU A 16 -14.43 51.29 36.08
C LEU A 16 -15.44 50.13 36.24
N GLN A 17 -16.71 50.49 36.42
CA GLN A 17 -17.83 49.60 36.81
C GLN A 17 -18.02 48.34 35.95
N ASP A 18 -17.40 48.26 34.76
CA ASP A 18 -17.60 47.18 33.79
C ASP A 18 -16.47 46.13 33.75
N TYR A 19 -15.42 46.25 34.57
CA TYR A 19 -14.26 45.35 34.52
C TYR A 19 -14.31 44.26 35.60
N GLU A 20 -14.43 43.00 35.18
CA GLU A 20 -14.39 41.83 36.05
C GLU A 20 -13.09 41.05 35.86
N PHE A 21 -12.42 40.70 36.96
CA PHE A 21 -11.20 39.89 36.91
C PHE A 21 -11.48 38.47 36.40
N ALA A 22 -10.69 37.99 35.44
CA ALA A 22 -10.84 36.67 34.84
C ALA A 22 -9.80 35.68 35.38
N PHE A 23 -8.54 35.92 35.08
CA PHE A 23 -7.41 35.15 35.58
C PHE A 23 -6.12 35.97 35.48
N ALA A 24 -5.06 35.53 36.15
CA ALA A 24 -3.73 36.11 36.02
C ALA A 24 -2.77 35.05 35.52
N ASP A 25 -1.85 35.45 34.67
CA ASP A 25 -0.78 34.60 34.15
C ASP A 25 0.57 35.13 34.66
N GLU A 26 1.43 34.21 35.09
CA GLU A 26 2.76 34.49 35.62
C GLU A 26 3.81 33.83 34.72
N GLU A 27 4.14 34.47 33.60
CA GLU A 27 5.27 34.07 32.75
C GLU A 27 6.53 34.84 33.15
N GLY A 28 7.37 34.25 34.00
CA GLY A 28 8.67 34.82 34.40
C GLY A 28 8.55 36.00 35.37
N GLU A 29 9.27 37.11 35.12
CA GLU A 29 9.24 38.33 35.97
C GLU A 29 8.00 39.22 35.73
N HIS A 30 7.15 38.90 34.76
CA HIS A 30 6.00 39.72 34.38
C HIS A 30 4.67 39.05 34.75
N ARG A 31 3.89 39.73 35.58
CA ARG A 31 2.51 39.34 35.92
C ARG A 31 1.53 40.02 34.99
N ARG A 32 0.66 39.26 34.34
CA ARG A 32 -0.42 39.80 33.50
C ARG A 32 -1.76 39.46 34.13
N PHE A 33 -2.61 40.46 34.26
CA PHE A 33 -3.96 40.33 34.79
C PHE A 33 -4.96 40.52 33.65
N PHE A 34 -5.84 39.55 33.48
CA PHE A 34 -6.85 39.53 32.43
C PHE A 34 -8.21 39.88 33.01
N TYR A 35 -8.92 40.79 32.35
CA TYR A 35 -10.25 41.23 32.76
C TYR A 35 -11.25 41.08 31.61
N HIS A 36 -12.46 40.68 31.96
CA HIS A 36 -13.64 40.73 31.11
C HIS A 36 -14.33 42.08 31.28
N THR A 37 -14.69 42.69 30.17
CA THR A 37 -15.66 43.79 30.14
C THR A 37 -17.04 43.29 29.72
N ALA A 38 -18.09 44.02 30.06
CA ALA A 38 -19.47 43.73 29.60
C ALA A 38 -19.53 43.46 28.09
N LYS A 39 -18.86 44.30 27.28
CA LYS A 39 -18.76 44.14 25.83
C LYS A 39 -18.01 42.86 25.40
N THR A 40 -16.97 42.46 26.12
CA THR A 40 -16.27 41.21 25.81
C THR A 40 -17.09 39.97 26.16
N LYS A 41 -17.90 40.00 27.24
CA LYS A 41 -18.83 38.92 27.57
C LYS A 41 -19.96 38.81 26.56
N GLU A 42 -20.49 39.94 26.11
CA GLU A 42 -21.51 39.97 25.05
C GLU A 42 -21.00 39.35 23.75
N LEU A 43 -19.78 39.72 23.32
CA LEU A 43 -19.14 39.14 22.14
C LEU A 43 -18.82 37.66 22.30
N ASP A 44 -18.37 37.23 23.48
CA ASP A 44 -18.09 35.82 23.78
C ASP A 44 -19.37 34.97 23.74
N ASN A 45 -20.47 35.48 24.31
CA ASN A 45 -21.77 34.82 24.23
C ASN A 45 -22.33 34.75 22.79
N LEU A 46 -22.09 35.79 21.98
CA LEU A 46 -22.58 35.84 20.60
C LEU A 46 -21.74 34.99 19.65
N LEU A 47 -20.41 34.99 19.82
CA LEU A 47 -19.45 34.48 18.83
C LEU A 47 -18.58 33.31 19.33
N GLY A 48 -18.42 33.15 20.64
CA GLY A 48 -17.49 32.17 21.24
C GLY A 48 -17.81 30.72 20.87
N ASP A 49 -19.09 30.40 20.74
CA ASP A 49 -19.55 29.04 20.39
C ASP A 49 -19.70 28.80 18.89
N ILE A 50 -19.59 29.83 18.04
CA ILE A 50 -19.86 29.68 16.60
C ILE A 50 -18.87 28.69 15.97
N TYR A 51 -17.60 28.78 16.33
CA TYR A 51 -16.57 27.88 15.81
C TYR A 51 -16.86 26.41 16.17
N HIS A 52 -17.26 26.15 17.42
CA HIS A 52 -17.64 24.82 17.87
C HIS A 52 -18.89 24.31 17.15
N LYS A 53 -19.90 25.17 16.94
CA LYS A 53 -21.10 24.83 16.17
C LYS A 53 -20.80 24.47 14.72
N ILE A 54 -19.89 25.22 14.07
CA ILE A 54 -19.44 24.92 12.70
C ILE A 54 -18.77 23.54 12.65
N LEU A 55 -17.85 23.26 13.57
CA LEU A 55 -17.17 21.96 13.63
C LEU A 55 -18.14 20.81 13.89
N ASP A 56 -19.13 20.99 14.75
CA ASP A 56 -20.12 19.96 15.03
C ASP A 56 -21.03 19.69 13.83
N MET A 57 -21.43 20.75 13.11
CA MET A 57 -22.16 20.60 11.85
C MET A 57 -21.33 19.89 10.78
N GLU A 58 -20.06 20.24 10.63
CA GLU A 58 -19.15 19.61 9.67
C GLU A 58 -18.98 18.11 9.97
N ARG A 59 -18.82 17.75 11.26
CA ARG A 59 -18.76 16.35 11.69
C ARG A 59 -20.06 15.61 11.41
N ALA A 60 -21.21 16.24 11.66
CA ALA A 60 -22.50 15.63 11.37
C ALA A 60 -22.65 15.34 9.86
N ILE A 61 -22.37 16.33 9.01
CA ILE A 61 -22.42 16.18 7.55
C ILE A 61 -21.46 15.08 7.07
N THR A 62 -20.23 15.07 7.57
CA THR A 62 -19.22 14.06 7.20
C THR A 62 -19.66 12.67 7.62
N ARG A 63 -20.21 12.52 8.83
CA ARG A 63 -20.71 11.24 9.34
C ARG A 63 -21.88 10.72 8.50
N ASP A 64 -22.81 11.59 8.13
CA ASP A 64 -23.94 11.24 7.29
C ASP A 64 -23.46 10.80 5.90
N LEU A 65 -22.53 11.54 5.30
CA LEU A 65 -21.92 11.17 4.02
C LEU A 65 -21.25 9.80 4.07
N VAL A 66 -20.44 9.53 5.10
CA VAL A 66 -19.80 8.23 5.30
C VAL A 66 -20.85 7.13 5.47
N SER A 67 -21.91 7.36 6.24
CA SER A 67 -23.00 6.40 6.42
C SER A 67 -23.68 6.07 5.10
N HIS A 68 -23.95 7.08 4.26
CA HIS A 68 -24.50 6.89 2.92
C HIS A 68 -23.58 6.09 2.00
N ILE A 69 -22.26 6.38 2.00
CA ILE A 69 -21.29 5.65 1.17
C ILE A 69 -21.18 4.18 1.62
N LEU A 70 -21.21 3.93 2.94
CA LEU A 70 -21.09 2.58 3.50
C LEU A 70 -22.24 1.66 3.05
N GLN A 71 -23.42 2.20 2.73
CA GLN A 71 -24.52 1.41 2.13
C GLN A 71 -24.12 0.78 0.80
N PHE A 72 -23.19 1.39 0.06
CA PHE A 72 -22.67 0.90 -1.22
C PHE A 72 -21.30 0.23 -1.09
N SER A 73 -20.79 0.02 0.12
CA SER A 73 -19.45 -0.54 0.39
C SER A 73 -19.17 -1.82 -0.41
N VAL A 74 -20.14 -2.73 -0.50
CA VAL A 74 -20.00 -3.98 -1.27
C VAL A 74 -19.72 -3.72 -2.75
N HIS A 75 -20.38 -2.74 -3.37
CA HIS A 75 -20.17 -2.39 -4.77
C HIS A 75 -18.82 -1.70 -4.97
N VAL A 76 -18.43 -0.81 -4.06
CA VAL A 76 -17.13 -0.15 -4.07
C VAL A 76 -16.00 -1.18 -3.95
N HIS A 77 -16.09 -2.10 -3.00
CA HIS A 77 -15.10 -3.16 -2.84
C HIS A 77 -15.01 -4.05 -4.09
N LYS A 78 -16.14 -4.44 -4.70
CA LYS A 78 -16.13 -5.19 -5.96
C LYS A 78 -15.43 -4.44 -7.09
N ALA A 79 -15.71 -3.14 -7.24
CA ALA A 79 -15.07 -2.31 -8.25
C ALA A 79 -13.54 -2.21 -8.01
N VAL A 80 -13.13 -2.03 -6.76
CA VAL A 80 -11.71 -1.99 -6.38
C VAL A 80 -11.04 -3.34 -6.64
N SER A 81 -11.67 -4.47 -6.28
CA SER A 81 -11.13 -5.80 -6.57
C SER A 81 -10.96 -6.04 -8.07
N PHE A 82 -11.94 -5.65 -8.88
CA PHE A 82 -11.85 -5.77 -10.34
C PHE A 82 -10.75 -4.88 -10.92
N ALA A 83 -10.65 -3.63 -10.47
CA ALA A 83 -9.60 -2.72 -10.90
C ALA A 83 -8.20 -3.22 -10.52
N ALA A 84 -8.05 -3.80 -9.32
CA ALA A 84 -6.79 -4.38 -8.86
C ALA A 84 -6.41 -5.62 -9.68
N GLU A 85 -7.37 -6.51 -9.97
CA GLU A 85 -7.13 -7.67 -10.84
C GLU A 85 -6.70 -7.25 -12.25
N LEU A 86 -7.39 -6.26 -12.82
CA LEU A 86 -7.06 -5.70 -14.13
C LEU A 86 -5.64 -5.09 -14.13
N ASP A 87 -5.28 -4.31 -13.11
CA ASP A 87 -3.95 -3.71 -12.99
C ASP A 87 -2.85 -4.77 -12.91
N CYS A 88 -3.07 -5.83 -12.12
CA CYS A 88 -2.15 -6.97 -12.06
C CYS A 88 -1.97 -7.65 -13.43
N ILE A 89 -3.07 -7.93 -14.15
CA ILE A 89 -3.00 -8.57 -15.48
C ILE A 89 -2.29 -7.66 -16.48
N LEU A 90 -2.56 -6.35 -16.46
CA LEU A 90 -1.91 -5.38 -17.33
C LEU A 90 -0.42 -5.26 -17.04
N ALA A 91 -0.02 -5.17 -15.76
CA ALA A 91 1.38 -5.14 -15.36
C ALA A 91 2.13 -6.40 -15.83
N LEU A 92 1.51 -7.58 -15.64
CA LEU A 92 2.06 -8.85 -16.13
C LEU A 92 2.19 -8.88 -17.66
N ALA A 93 1.17 -8.42 -18.39
CA ALA A 93 1.21 -8.36 -19.86
C ALA A 93 2.29 -7.39 -20.37
N LEU A 94 2.48 -6.26 -19.70
CA LEU A 94 3.53 -5.30 -20.03
C LEU A 94 4.93 -5.90 -19.84
N VAL A 95 5.18 -6.54 -18.69
CA VAL A 95 6.44 -7.21 -18.38
C VAL A 95 6.70 -8.35 -19.36
N ALA A 96 5.68 -9.13 -19.70
CA ALA A 96 5.77 -10.20 -20.69
C ALA A 96 6.17 -9.67 -22.07
N ARG A 97 5.55 -8.57 -22.51
CA ARG A 97 5.87 -7.95 -23.80
C ARG A 97 7.28 -7.35 -23.81
N GLN A 98 7.67 -6.64 -22.76
CA GLN A 98 8.98 -5.98 -22.67
C GLN A 98 10.13 -6.98 -22.69
N ASN A 99 9.97 -8.12 -22.01
CA ASN A 99 11.03 -9.11 -21.86
C ASN A 99 10.85 -10.33 -22.79
N ASN A 100 9.90 -10.29 -23.72
CA ASN A 100 9.58 -11.38 -24.63
C ASN A 100 9.28 -12.71 -23.92
N TYR A 101 8.42 -12.68 -22.89
CA TYR A 101 7.93 -13.90 -22.25
C TYR A 101 6.74 -14.50 -23.01
N VAL A 102 6.62 -15.82 -22.93
CA VAL A 102 5.62 -16.60 -23.65
C VAL A 102 4.74 -17.40 -22.70
N ARG A 103 3.48 -17.55 -23.07
CA ARG A 103 2.54 -18.35 -22.29
C ARG A 103 2.93 -19.85 -22.37
N PRO A 104 3.01 -20.55 -21.23
CA PRO A 104 3.26 -22.00 -21.21
C PRO A 104 2.08 -22.81 -21.78
N ASN A 105 2.35 -24.03 -22.24
CA ASN A 105 1.36 -24.94 -22.84
C ASN A 105 1.09 -26.14 -21.93
N LEU A 106 -0.03 -26.16 -21.22
CA LEU A 106 -0.31 -27.24 -20.26
C LEU A 106 -0.60 -28.57 -20.93
N THR A 107 -0.05 -29.65 -20.36
CA THR A 107 -0.24 -31.04 -20.82
C THR A 107 -0.60 -31.95 -19.66
N ALA A 108 -1.27 -33.06 -19.96
CA ALA A 108 -1.56 -34.10 -18.98
C ALA A 108 -0.36 -35.05 -18.74
N GLU A 109 0.61 -35.03 -19.64
CA GLU A 109 1.82 -35.86 -19.60
C GLU A 109 2.80 -35.39 -18.50
N ASP A 110 3.51 -36.34 -17.90
CA ASP A 110 4.58 -36.09 -16.93
C ASP A 110 5.88 -35.67 -17.64
N LEU A 111 5.85 -34.47 -18.23
CA LEU A 111 6.93 -33.83 -18.96
C LEU A 111 7.12 -32.40 -18.46
N LEU A 112 8.38 -31.99 -18.34
CA LEU A 112 8.78 -30.59 -18.26
C LEU A 112 9.77 -30.32 -19.40
N ASP A 113 9.33 -29.56 -20.40
CA ASP A 113 10.18 -29.08 -21.49
C ASP A 113 10.29 -27.55 -21.39
N ILE A 114 11.46 -27.04 -21.06
CA ILE A 114 11.80 -25.61 -21.04
C ILE A 114 12.85 -25.40 -22.11
N ARG A 115 12.39 -24.89 -23.24
CA ARG A 115 13.21 -24.28 -24.27
C ARG A 115 13.87 -22.98 -23.85
N SER A 116 15.17 -22.77 -24.07
CA SER A 116 15.86 -21.48 -23.96
C SER A 116 15.46 -20.69 -22.71
N GLY A 117 15.42 -21.39 -21.57
CA GLY A 117 14.99 -20.83 -20.31
C GLY A 117 15.95 -19.77 -19.79
N ARG A 118 15.40 -18.70 -19.21
CA ARG A 118 16.17 -17.58 -18.67
C ARG A 118 15.83 -17.38 -17.20
N HIS A 119 16.84 -17.07 -16.39
CA HIS A 119 16.62 -16.77 -14.98
C HIS A 119 16.24 -15.30 -14.81
N VAL A 120 14.97 -15.05 -14.54
CA VAL A 120 14.33 -13.71 -14.43
C VAL A 120 15.19 -12.67 -13.73
N LEU A 121 15.61 -12.96 -12.49
CA LEU A 121 16.38 -11.99 -11.69
C LEU A 121 17.84 -11.86 -12.14
N GLN A 122 18.42 -12.95 -12.67
CA GLN A 122 19.83 -12.97 -13.01
C GLN A 122 20.06 -12.27 -14.35
N GLU A 123 19.16 -12.45 -15.31
CA GLU A 123 19.18 -11.78 -16.61
C GLU A 123 19.20 -10.26 -16.46
N MET A 124 18.53 -9.71 -15.45
CA MET A 124 18.54 -8.25 -15.17
C MET A 124 19.85 -7.72 -14.56
N THR A 125 20.77 -8.60 -14.15
CA THR A 125 22.02 -8.23 -13.46
C THR A 125 23.26 -8.42 -14.31
N VAL A 126 23.11 -8.95 -15.53
CA VAL A 126 24.23 -9.24 -16.44
C VAL A 126 23.95 -8.67 -17.82
N ASP A 127 24.98 -8.21 -18.52
CA ASP A 127 24.83 -7.65 -19.87
C ASP A 127 24.40 -8.70 -20.91
N THR A 128 24.75 -9.97 -20.66
CA THR A 128 24.38 -11.09 -21.55
C THR A 128 24.12 -12.33 -20.71
N PHE A 129 22.91 -12.88 -20.82
CA PHE A 129 22.53 -14.13 -20.18
C PHE A 129 22.46 -15.24 -21.23
N ILE A 130 23.09 -16.38 -20.95
CA ILE A 130 23.03 -17.56 -21.84
C ILE A 130 21.81 -18.41 -21.43
N PRO A 131 20.78 -18.52 -22.29
CA PRO A 131 19.60 -19.31 -21.99
C PRO A 131 19.93 -20.81 -21.95
N ASN A 132 19.24 -21.56 -21.10
CA ASN A 132 19.47 -22.99 -20.90
C ASN A 132 18.19 -23.80 -21.13
N ASP A 133 18.34 -24.92 -21.82
CA ASP A 133 17.26 -25.87 -22.02
C ASP A 133 17.11 -26.80 -20.81
N THR A 134 15.89 -27.22 -20.51
CA THR A 134 15.59 -28.20 -19.46
C THR A 134 14.57 -29.19 -20.00
N ASN A 135 14.91 -30.47 -20.01
CA ASN A 135 13.98 -31.53 -20.31
C ASN A 135 13.97 -32.53 -19.15
N ILE A 136 12.80 -32.77 -18.57
CA ILE A 136 12.57 -33.76 -17.52
C ILE A 136 11.38 -34.62 -17.93
N THR A 137 11.63 -35.91 -18.12
CA THR A 137 10.62 -36.91 -18.48
C THR A 137 10.44 -37.93 -17.36
N LEU A 138 9.44 -38.81 -17.49
CA LEU A 138 9.22 -39.92 -16.56
C LEU A 138 10.42 -40.85 -16.39
N GLU A 139 11.19 -41.07 -17.46
CA GLU A 139 12.38 -41.93 -17.48
C GLU A 139 13.63 -41.23 -16.91
N GLY A 140 13.64 -39.89 -16.92
CA GLY A 140 14.77 -39.05 -16.51
C GLY A 140 14.40 -38.04 -15.42
N ARG A 141 13.75 -38.48 -14.32
CA ARG A 141 13.31 -37.57 -13.24
C ARG A 141 14.46 -36.94 -12.44
N ILE A 142 15.64 -37.54 -12.49
CA ILE A 142 16.82 -37.09 -11.76
C ILE A 142 17.88 -36.67 -12.77
N ASN A 143 18.13 -35.37 -12.85
CA ASN A 143 19.19 -34.81 -13.69
C ASN A 143 20.43 -34.53 -12.82
N ILE A 144 21.56 -35.17 -13.16
CA ILE A 144 22.84 -34.93 -12.48
C ILE A 144 23.57 -33.81 -13.23
N ILE A 145 23.75 -32.68 -12.55
CA ILE A 145 24.41 -31.49 -13.12
C ILE A 145 25.84 -31.40 -12.56
N THR A 146 26.84 -31.59 -13.42
CA THR A 146 28.25 -31.48 -13.07
C THR A 146 28.91 -30.31 -13.83
N GLY A 147 29.98 -29.76 -13.27
CA GLY A 147 30.74 -28.69 -13.92
C GLY A 147 31.60 -27.89 -12.94
N PRO A 148 32.56 -27.08 -13.43
CA PRO A 148 33.49 -26.29 -12.61
C PRO A 148 32.77 -25.33 -11.67
N ASN A 149 33.42 -24.87 -10.59
CA ASN A 149 32.85 -23.80 -9.76
C ASN A 149 32.59 -22.54 -10.60
N TYR A 150 31.54 -21.79 -10.26
CA TYR A 150 31.14 -20.57 -10.98
C TYR A 150 30.55 -20.77 -12.40
N SER A 151 30.32 -22.01 -12.84
CA SER A 151 29.66 -22.33 -14.13
C SER A 151 28.14 -22.10 -14.17
N GLY A 152 27.54 -21.48 -13.15
CA GLY A 152 26.10 -21.19 -13.16
C GLY A 152 25.17 -22.36 -12.80
N LYS A 153 25.68 -23.50 -12.35
CA LYS A 153 24.84 -24.66 -11.93
C LYS A 153 23.72 -24.30 -10.93
N SER A 154 24.04 -23.51 -9.91
CA SER A 154 23.05 -23.05 -8.93
C SER A 154 22.03 -22.08 -9.52
N ILE A 155 22.44 -21.27 -10.50
CA ILE A 155 21.54 -20.36 -11.23
C ILE A 155 20.58 -21.19 -12.09
N TYR A 156 21.07 -22.22 -12.78
CA TYR A 156 20.23 -23.13 -13.56
C TYR A 156 19.17 -23.83 -12.70
N ILE A 157 19.54 -24.38 -11.54
CA ILE A 157 18.57 -25.04 -10.65
C ILE A 157 17.49 -24.05 -10.19
N LYS A 158 17.91 -22.86 -9.75
CA LYS A 158 16.98 -21.79 -9.35
C LYS A 158 16.10 -21.31 -10.50
N GLN A 159 16.60 -21.30 -11.73
CA GLN A 159 15.83 -20.93 -12.91
C GLN A 159 14.64 -21.87 -13.11
N VAL A 160 14.89 -23.19 -13.03
CA VAL A 160 13.85 -24.21 -13.19
C VAL A 160 12.83 -24.10 -12.06
N GLU A 161 13.30 -24.00 -10.81
CA GLU A 161 12.46 -23.83 -9.63
C GLU A 161 11.57 -22.59 -9.73
N LEU A 162 12.15 -21.44 -10.08
CA LEU A 162 11.44 -20.17 -10.18
C LEU A 162 10.41 -20.18 -11.32
N SER A 163 10.76 -20.81 -12.45
CA SER A 163 9.83 -20.98 -13.58
C SER A 163 8.58 -21.78 -13.19
N LEU A 164 8.77 -22.85 -12.40
CA LEU A 164 7.68 -23.69 -11.90
C LEU A 164 6.88 -23.02 -10.78
N SER A 165 7.57 -22.35 -9.84
CA SER A 165 6.94 -21.67 -8.70
C SER A 165 6.06 -20.52 -9.15
N LEU A 166 6.54 -19.70 -10.10
CA LEU A 166 5.76 -18.58 -10.66
C LEU A 166 4.54 -19.08 -11.41
N PHE A 167 4.64 -20.21 -12.10
CA PHE A 167 3.50 -20.86 -12.73
C PHE A 167 2.42 -21.27 -11.72
N LEU A 168 2.82 -21.96 -10.65
CA LEU A 168 1.89 -22.47 -9.64
C LEU A 168 1.21 -21.34 -8.86
N SER A 169 1.96 -20.28 -8.53
CA SER A 169 1.47 -19.13 -7.77
C SER A 169 0.49 -18.25 -8.57
N LEU A 170 0.65 -18.14 -9.88
CA LEU A 170 -0.16 -17.22 -10.70
C LEU A 170 -1.40 -17.87 -11.33
N HIS A 171 -1.60 -19.18 -11.15
CA HIS A 171 -2.72 -20.01 -11.60
C HIS A 171 -3.17 -19.89 -13.09
N THR A 172 -2.67 -18.92 -13.88
CA THR A 172 -3.17 -18.68 -15.24
C THR A 172 -2.22 -17.96 -16.20
N MET A 173 -1.22 -17.19 -15.78
CA MET A 173 -0.51 -16.36 -16.76
C MET A 173 0.99 -16.20 -16.49
N LEU A 174 1.77 -16.75 -17.44
CA LEU A 174 3.16 -16.48 -17.80
C LEU A 174 4.22 -17.37 -17.14
N ILE A 175 5.04 -17.97 -18.01
CA ILE A 175 6.35 -18.50 -17.68
C ILE A 175 7.36 -17.80 -18.59
N TRP A 176 8.54 -17.59 -18.04
CA TRP A 176 9.50 -16.59 -18.45
C TRP A 176 10.43 -17.15 -19.54
N CYS A 177 9.92 -17.33 -20.76
CA CYS A 177 10.73 -17.85 -21.88
C CYS A 177 10.35 -17.18 -23.19
N SER A 178 11.33 -16.81 -24.01
CA SER A 178 11.10 -16.34 -25.38
C SER A 178 10.85 -17.53 -26.29
N GLY A 179 9.66 -17.60 -26.87
CA GLY A 179 9.33 -18.47 -28.00
C GLY A 179 9.09 -19.95 -27.71
N MET A 180 8.55 -20.35 -26.54
CA MET A 180 8.49 -21.79 -26.21
C MET A 180 7.23 -22.35 -25.55
N PHE A 181 6.92 -23.57 -25.98
CA PHE A 181 6.07 -24.56 -25.34
C PHE A 181 6.67 -24.93 -23.97
N VAL A 182 5.97 -24.61 -22.89
CA VAL A 182 6.25 -25.23 -21.59
C VAL A 182 5.14 -26.22 -21.31
N HIS A 183 5.41 -27.49 -21.57
CA HIS A 183 4.56 -28.60 -21.17
C HIS A 183 4.68 -28.80 -19.67
N LEU A 184 3.57 -28.55 -18.97
CA LEU A 184 3.51 -28.49 -17.52
C LEU A 184 2.26 -29.23 -17.06
N LYS A 185 2.47 -30.28 -16.27
CA LYS A 185 1.39 -31.02 -15.64
C LYS A 185 0.77 -30.21 -14.52
N LEU A 186 -0.56 -30.04 -14.56
CA LEU A 186 -1.36 -29.68 -13.40
C LEU A 186 -1.46 -30.91 -12.48
N THR A 187 -0.49 -31.12 -11.59
CA THR A 187 -0.73 -31.98 -10.44
C THR A 187 -1.54 -31.18 -9.42
N LYS A 188 -2.85 -31.46 -9.33
CA LYS A 188 -3.78 -30.93 -8.30
C LYS A 188 -3.39 -31.23 -6.84
N ASN A 189 -2.17 -31.73 -6.57
CA ASN A 189 -1.75 -32.23 -5.26
C ASN A 189 -0.71 -31.35 -4.55
N LEU A 190 -0.48 -30.11 -5.00
CA LEU A 190 0.42 -29.16 -4.34
C LEU A 190 -0.31 -27.98 -3.68
N LEU A 191 -1.62 -28.10 -3.48
CA LEU A 191 -2.35 -27.27 -2.52
C LEU A 191 -2.39 -28.01 -1.17
N ILE A 192 -1.47 -27.62 -0.29
CA ILE A 192 -1.60 -27.66 1.18
C ILE A 192 -1.69 -29.07 1.80
N SER A 193 -0.58 -29.51 2.42
CA SER A 193 -0.63 -30.17 3.73
C SER A 193 0.14 -29.32 4.72
#